data_AF-A0A8E2AIM5-F1
#
_entry.id   AF-A0A8E2AIM5-F1
#
_cell.length_a   1.000
_cell.length_b   1.000
_cell.length_c   1.000
_cell.angle_alpha   90.00
_cell.angle_beta   90.00
_cell.angle_gamma   90.00
#
_symmetry.space_group_name_H-M   'P 1'
#
loop_
_entity.id
_entity.type
_entity.pdbx_description
1 polymer ?
#
loop_
_entity_poly.entity_id
_entity_poly.type
_entity_poly.pdbx_seq_one_letter_code
_entity_poly.pdbx_strand_id
1 'polypeptide(L)' 'QCLDGTQKEILSTIAKWTNDFTAPNVFWVYAYPGAGKSTITFMIANQLKKAHRLGA' A
#
# COMPACT_ATOMS: atom_id res chain seq x y z
N GLN A 1 14.89 -6.09 -4.49
CA GLN A 1 14.93 -5.27 -5.71
C GLN A 1 13.54 -5.36 -6.33
N CYS A 2 12.80 -4.25 -6.36
CA CYS A 2 11.40 -4.22 -6.81
C CYS A 2 11.35 -4.38 -8.34
N LEU A 3 10.34 -5.07 -8.89
CA LEU A 3 10.05 -4.94 -10.33
C LEU A 3 9.58 -3.49 -10.57
N ASP A 4 10.42 -2.74 -11.26
CA ASP A 4 10.26 -1.31 -11.54
C ASP A 4 9.04 -1.07 -12.44
N GLY A 5 7.87 -0.88 -11.83
CA GLY A 5 6.65 -0.50 -12.53
C GLY A 5 5.40 -0.76 -11.68
N THR A 6 4.94 -2.00 -11.66
CA THR A 6 3.64 -2.36 -11.07
C THR A 6 3.56 -2.17 -9.55
N GLN A 7 4.66 -2.42 -8.82
CA GLN A 7 4.67 -2.18 -7.38
C GLN A 7 4.59 -0.69 -7.03
N LYS A 8 5.18 0.20 -7.84
CA LYS A 8 5.13 1.65 -7.62
C LYS A 8 3.72 2.20 -7.85
N GLU A 9 3.02 1.71 -8.86
CA GLU A 9 1.63 2.13 -9.16
C GLU A 9 0.65 1.72 -8.06
N ILE A 10 0.76 0.48 -7.56
CA ILE A 10 -0.09 0.00 -6.46
C ILE A 10 0.17 0.83 -5.19
N LEU A 11 1.43 1.08 -4.85
CA LEU A 11 1.79 1.92 -3.71
C LEU A 11 1.24 3.36 -3.86
N SER A 12 1.33 3.95 -5.05
CA SER A 12 0.78 5.28 -5.31
C SER A 12 -0.75 5.30 -5.18
N THR A 13 -1.43 4.25 -5.66
CA THR A 13 -2.89 4.11 -5.56
C THR A 13 -3.34 4.01 -4.11
N ILE A 14 -2.65 3.19 -3.31
CA ILE A 14 -2.96 3.04 -1.89
C ILE A 14 -2.64 4.32 -1.12
N ALA A 15 -1.54 5.01 -1.46
CA ALA A 15 -1.23 6.31 -0.87
C ALA A 15 -2.30 7.36 -1.19
N LYS A 16 -2.85 7.38 -2.41
CA LYS A 16 -3.99 8.26 -2.75
C LYS A 16 -5.24 7.89 -1.96
N TRP A 17 -5.60 6.61 -1.93
CA TRP A 17 -6.74 6.10 -1.18
C TRP A 17 -6.65 6.46 0.31
N THR A 18 -5.48 6.26 0.95
CA THR A 18 -5.29 6.65 2.36
C THR A 18 -5.43 8.16 2.60
N ASN A 19 -5.19 9.01 1.61
CA ASN A 19 -5.37 10.45 1.73
C ASN A 19 -6.79 10.94 1.38
N ASP A 20 -7.64 10.05 0.90
CA ASP A 20 -9.03 10.37 0.55
C ASP A 20 -9.96 9.99 1.70
N PHE A 21 -10.37 11.00 2.48
CA PHE A 21 -11.29 10.83 3.60
C PHE A 21 -12.73 10.49 3.16
N THR A 22 -13.03 10.53 1.86
CA THR A 22 -14.32 10.14 1.29
C THR A 22 -14.31 8.71 0.75
N ALA A 23 -13.14 8.09 0.64
CA ALA A 23 -13.00 6.72 0.16
C ALA A 23 -13.49 5.68 1.18
N PRO A 24 -13.85 4.46 0.74
CA PRO A 24 -14.22 3.38 1.64
C PRO A 24 -13.11 3.06 2.65
N ASN A 25 -13.47 2.66 3.88
CA ASN A 25 -12.50 2.36 4.95
C ASN A 25 -11.61 1.14 4.71
N VAL A 26 -11.93 0.29 3.73
CA VAL A 26 -11.19 -0.94 3.43
C VAL A 26 -10.76 -0.94 1.96
N PHE A 27 -9.46 -1.10 1.72
CA PHE A 27 -8.88 -1.28 0.39
C PHE A 27 -8.46 -2.74 0.18
N TRP A 28 -9.00 -3.39 -0.85
CA TRP A 28 -8.71 -4.79 -1.16
C TRP A 28 -7.63 -4.91 -2.25
N VAL A 29 -6.55 -5.64 -1.97
CA VAL A 29 -5.47 -5.91 -2.93
C VAL A 29 -5.44 -7.39 -3.29
N TYR A 30 -5.63 -7.70 -4.57
CA TYR A 30 -5.43 -9.05 -5.12
C TYR A 30 -4.19 -9.09 -6.00
N ALA A 31 -3.40 -10.16 -5.90
CA ALA A 31 -2.30 -10.44 -6.82
C ALA A 31 -2.03 -11.94 -6.89
N TYR A 32 -1.28 -12.37 -7.90
CA TYR A 32 -0.88 -13.77 -8.07
C TYR A 32 0.03 -14.26 -6.92
N PRO A 33 0.04 -15.56 -6.60
CA PRO A 33 1.04 -16.16 -5.71
C PRO A 33 2.46 -15.78 -6.16
N GLY A 34 3.37 -15.51 -5.21
CA GLY A 34 4.74 -15.07 -5.52
C GLY A 34 4.90 -13.58 -5.91
N ALA A 35 3.81 -12.82 -6.10
CA ALA A 35 3.87 -11.40 -6.48
C ALA A 35 4.39 -10.43 -5.38
N GLY A 36 4.83 -10.94 -4.23
CA GLY A 36 5.35 -10.10 -3.14
C GLY A 36 4.29 -9.27 -2.40
N LYS A 37 3.04 -9.77 -2.29
CA LYS A 37 1.94 -9.08 -1.57
C LYS A 37 2.33 -8.64 -0.16
N SER A 38 2.98 -9.51 0.62
CA SER A 38 3.46 -9.19 1.97
C SER A 38 4.50 -8.05 1.96
N THR A 39 5.33 -7.98 0.93
CA THR A 39 6.28 -6.88 0.73
C THR A 39 5.54 -5.56 0.49
N ILE A 40 4.47 -5.58 -0.32
CA ILE A 40 3.62 -4.40 -0.57
C ILE A 40 2.97 -3.93 0.73
N THR A 41 2.34 -4.83 1.49
CA THR A 41 1.72 -4.51 2.79
C THR A 41 2.74 -3.93 3.77
N PHE A 42 3.93 -4.54 3.87
CA PHE A 42 5.01 -4.05 4.72
C PHE A 42 5.47 -2.65 4.32
N MET A 43 5.63 -2.38 3.02
CA MET A 43 6.01 -1.05 2.53
C MET A 43 4.97 0.01 2.88
N ILE A 44 3.68 -0.27 2.71
CA ILE A 44 2.59 0.65 3.04
C ILE A 44 2.55 0.92 4.55
N ALA A 45 2.59 -0.14 5.37
CA ALA A 45 2.61 0.00 6.82
C ALA A 45 3.80 0.84 7.29
N ASN A 46 4.98 0.63 6.70
CA ASN A 46 6.16 1.43 7.00
C ASN A 46 6.02 2.90 6.55
N GLN A 47 5.40 3.17 5.40
CA GLN A 47 5.10 4.53 4.94
C GLN A 47 4.11 5.24 5.87
N LEU A 48 3.02 4.58 6.25
CA LEU A 48 2.03 5.12 7.20
C LEU A 48 2.62 5.32 8.59
N LYS A 49 3.48 4.41 9.05
CA LYS A 49 4.23 4.56 10.31
C LYS A 49 5.13 5.80 10.27
N LYS A 50 5.89 6.00 9.19
CA LYS A 50 6.73 7.20 8.98
C LYS A 50 5.90 8.48 8.91
N ALA A 51 4.68 8.40 8.41
CA ALA A 51 3.74 9.52 8.38
C ALA A 51 3.00 9.74 9.71
N HIS A 52 3.27 8.93 10.75
CA HIS A 52 2.55 8.94 12.03
C HIS A 52 1.03 8.68 11.92
N ARG A 53 0.62 7.89 10.90
CA ARG A 53 -0.79 7.58 10.60
C ARG A 53 -1.16 6.12 10.85
N LEU A 54 -0.23 5.32 11.36
CA LEU A 54 -0.49 3.96 11.79
C LEU A 54 -0.88 3.98 13.28
N GLY A 55 -2.02 3.40 13.63
CA GLY A 55 -2.45 3.26 15.02
C GLY A 55 -1.43 2.48 15.85
N ALA A 56 -1.19 2.95 17.07
CA ALA A 56 -0.20 2.40 18.01
C ALA A 56 -0.69 1.11 18.69
#